data_AF-A0A9P0LMZ4-F1
#
_entry.id   AF-A0A9P0LMZ4-F1
#
_cell.length_a   1.000
_cell.length_b   1.000
_cell.length_c   1.000
_cell.angle_alpha   90.00
_cell.angle_beta   90.00
_cell.angle_gamma   90.00
#
_symmetry.space_group_name_H-M   'P 1'
#
loop_
_entity.id
_entity.type
_entity.pdbx_description
1 polymer ?
#
loop_
_entity_poly.entity_id
_entity_poly.type
_entity_poly.pdbx_seq_one_letter_code
_entity_poly.pdbx_strand_id
1 'polypeptide(L)' 'MYNVTPHTTTGKPPAELFFRRQFRDKIPAIPTLNSSIVDEETRDNDLMNKFWGKKYSDAKRKAKADDIRIGAKV' A
#
# COMPACT_ATOMS: atom_id res chain seq x y z
N MET A 1 -17.36 -2.61 -8.25
CA MET A 1 -16.33 -2.21 -9.24
C MET A 1 -14.97 -2.01 -8.59
N TYR A 2 -14.88 -1.48 -7.36
CA TYR A 2 -13.63 -1.26 -6.61
C TYR A 2 -12.64 -2.44 -6.61
N ASN A 3 -13.13 -3.66 -6.49
CA ASN A 3 -12.32 -4.88 -6.28
C ASN A 3 -11.41 -5.22 -7.47
N VAL A 4 -11.78 -4.77 -8.68
CA VAL A 4 -11.09 -5.07 -9.95
C VAL A 4 -10.42 -3.84 -10.58
N THR A 5 -10.70 -2.65 -10.05
CA THR A 5 -10.09 -1.41 -10.53
C THR A 5 -8.76 -1.19 -9.79
N PRO A 6 -7.66 -0.88 -10.50
CA PRO A 6 -6.41 -0.50 -9.87
C PRO A 6 -6.59 0.66 -8.88
N HIS A 7 -6.04 0.52 -7.68
CA HIS A 7 -6.07 1.60 -6.70
C HIS A 7 -5.02 2.67 -7.03
N THR A 8 -5.34 3.93 -6.78
CA THR A 8 -4.44 5.07 -7.11
C THR A 8 -3.12 5.03 -6.34
N THR A 9 -3.13 4.46 -5.12
CA THR A 9 -1.94 4.38 -4.26
C THR A 9 -1.03 3.20 -4.61
N THR A 10 -1.58 2.03 -4.91
CA THR A 10 -0.82 0.78 -5.08
C THR A 10 -0.67 0.37 -6.54
N GLY A 11 -1.42 0.98 -7.48
CA GLY A 11 -1.41 0.60 -8.90
C GLY A 11 -2.03 -0.77 -9.20
N LYS A 12 -2.49 -1.49 -8.15
CA LYS A 12 -3.02 -2.85 -8.25
C LYS A 12 -4.47 -2.93 -7.78
N PRO A 13 -5.30 -3.83 -8.35
CA PRO A 13 -6.63 -4.11 -7.84
C PRO A 13 -6.57 -4.75 -6.44
N PRO A 14 -7.50 -4.41 -5.52
CA PRO A 14 -7.57 -5.07 -4.22
C PRO A 14 -7.65 -6.60 -4.32
N ALA A 15 -8.39 -7.13 -5.29
CA ALA A 15 -8.49 -8.57 -5.51
C ALA A 15 -7.13 -9.22 -5.83
N GLU A 16 -6.27 -8.53 -6.59
CA GLU A 16 -4.94 -9.03 -6.94
C GLU A 16 -4.05 -9.10 -5.70
N LEU A 17 -4.13 -8.12 -4.81
CA LEU A 17 -3.34 -8.09 -3.58
C LEU A 17 -3.75 -9.19 -2.58
N PHE A 18 -5.04 -9.48 -2.45
CA PHE A 18 -5.53 -10.51 -1.52
C PHE A 18 -5.40 -11.93 -2.08
N PHE A 19 -5.74 -12.13 -3.34
CA PHE A 19 -5.86 -13.47 -3.94
C PHE A 19 -4.68 -13.82 -4.84
N ARG A 20 -3.72 -12.91 -5.03
CA ARG A 20 -2.58 -13.05 -5.96
C ARG A 20 -3.02 -13.43 -7.38
N ARG A 21 -4.21 -12.98 -7.76
CA ARG A 21 -4.85 -13.25 -9.05
C ARG A 21 -5.78 -12.11 -9.43
N GLN A 22 -5.81 -11.80 -10.72
CA GLN A 22 -6.86 -10.95 -11.31
C GLN A 22 -8.09 -11.80 -11.67
N PHE A 23 -9.26 -11.42 -11.15
CA PHE A 23 -10.53 -12.06 -11.52
C PHE A 23 -10.94 -11.65 -12.94
N ARG A 24 -10.66 -12.50 -13.93
CA ARG A 24 -11.14 -12.34 -15.32
C ARG A 24 -12.41 -13.15 -15.61
N ASP A 25 -12.75 -14.05 -14.70
CA ASP A 25 -13.76 -15.10 -14.85
C ASP A 25 -14.29 -15.52 -13.46
N LYS A 26 -15.46 -16.18 -13.45
CA LYS A 26 -16.12 -16.65 -12.22
C LYS A 26 -15.55 -17.96 -11.68
N ILE A 27 -14.63 -18.60 -12.41
CA ILE A 27 -14.10 -19.92 -12.05
C ILE A 27 -12.87 -19.73 -11.15
N PRO A 28 -12.75 -20.46 -10.02
CA PRO A 28 -11.52 -20.51 -9.25
C PRO A 28 -10.41 -21.15 -10.12
N ALA A 29 -9.49 -20.35 -10.65
CA ALA A 29 -8.28 -20.85 -11.26
C ALA A 29 -7.32 -21.24 -10.14
N ILE A 30 -6.72 -22.42 -10.28
CA ILE A 30 -5.61 -22.85 -9.45
C ILE A 30 -4.43 -21.98 -9.88
N PRO A 31 -3.92 -21.05 -9.04
CA PRO A 31 -2.73 -20.30 -9.40
C PRO A 31 -1.61 -21.32 -9.57
N THR A 32 -1.10 -21.47 -10.79
CA THR A 32 0.11 -22.25 -11.04
C THR A 32 1.21 -21.62 -10.19
N LEU A 33 1.59 -22.36 -9.14
CA LEU A 33 2.56 -22.03 -8.10
C LEU A 33 3.80 -21.36 -8.70
N ASN A 34 3.88 -20.03 -8.69
CA ASN A 34 5.12 -19.28 -8.93
C ASN A 34 5.09 -17.81 -8.42
N SER A 35 4.04 -17.36 -7.72
CA SER A 35 3.97 -15.98 -7.21
C SER A 35 4.35 -15.88 -5.74
N SER A 36 5.56 -16.32 -5.38
CA SER A 36 6.17 -16.00 -4.07
C SER A 36 7.22 -14.89 -4.17
N ILE A 37 7.10 -13.99 -5.14
CA ILE A 37 7.89 -12.77 -5.16
C ILE A 37 7.03 -11.72 -4.48
N VAL A 38 7.50 -11.22 -3.34
CA VAL A 38 6.93 -10.05 -2.68
C VAL A 38 6.71 -8.97 -3.73
N ASP A 39 5.51 -8.38 -3.78
CA ASP A 39 5.22 -7.27 -4.70
C ASP A 39 5.92 -6.01 -4.17
N GLU A 40 7.22 -5.91 -4.47
CA GLU A 40 8.10 -4.81 -4.05
C GLU A 40 7.60 -3.47 -4.62
N GLU A 41 7.16 -3.46 -5.87
CA GLU A 41 6.61 -2.28 -6.53
C GLU A 41 5.39 -1.71 -5.78
N THR A 42 4.44 -2.57 -5.41
CA THR A 42 3.28 -2.15 -4.63
C THR A 42 3.68 -1.56 -3.29
N ARG A 43 4.67 -2.17 -2.64
CA ARG A 43 5.15 -1.73 -1.32
C ARG A 43 5.85 -0.37 -1.41
N ASP A 44 6.70 -0.18 -2.42
CA ASP A 44 7.42 1.06 -2.65
C ASP A 44 6.44 2.21 -2.96
N ASN A 45 5.45 1.95 -3.81
CA ASN A 45 4.42 2.93 -4.14
C ASN A 45 3.59 3.34 -2.92
N ASP A 46 3.20 2.40 -2.06
CA ASP A 46 2.49 2.66 -0.82
C ASP A 46 3.35 3.50 0.17
N LEU A 47 4.62 3.12 0.34
CA LEU A 47 5.56 3.85 1.20
C LEU A 47 5.79 5.28 0.71
N MET A 48 6.00 5.47 -0.60
CA MET A 48 6.19 6.79 -1.20
C MET A 48 4.95 7.67 -1.02
N ASN A 49 3.76 7.14 -1.30
CA ASN A 49 2.53 7.90 -1.15
C ASN A 49 2.25 8.28 0.32
N LYS A 50 2.52 7.39 1.28
CA LYS A 50 2.45 7.70 2.71
C LYS A 50 3.46 8.77 3.12
N PHE A 51 4.69 8.68 2.62
CA PHE A 51 5.74 9.67 2.89
C PHE A 51 5.35 11.06 2.38
N TRP A 52 4.93 11.17 1.12
CA TRP A 52 4.52 12.44 0.54
C TRP A 52 3.25 12.99 1.18
N GLY A 53 2.27 12.13 1.47
CA GLY A 53 1.06 12.49 2.21
C GLY A 53 1.38 13.07 3.58
N LYS A 54 2.28 12.42 4.34
CA LYS A 54 2.78 12.93 5.62
C LYS A 54 3.50 14.27 5.45
N LYS A 55 4.46 14.37 4.52
CA LYS A 55 5.23 15.59 4.30
C LYS A 55 4.33 16.80 3.97
N TYR A 56 3.35 16.60 3.09
CA TYR A 56 2.36 17.63 2.75
C TYR A 56 1.49 18.01 3.96
N SER A 57 0.98 17.00 4.67
CA SER A 57 0.15 17.14 5.87
C SER A 57 0.86 17.93 6.97
N ASP A 58 2.13 17.61 7.22
CA ASP A 58 2.98 18.24 8.23
C ASP A 58 3.29 19.69 7.86
N ALA A 59 3.70 19.93 6.60
CA ALA A 59 3.94 21.28 6.09
C ALA A 59 2.69 22.16 6.15
N LYS A 60 1.52 21.64 5.74
CA LYS A 60 0.24 22.36 5.77
C LYS A 60 -0.18 22.74 7.19
N ARG A 61 0.11 21.89 8.18
CA ARG A 61 -0.21 22.13 9.59
C ARG A 61 0.91 22.82 10.37
N LYS A 62 2.04 23.15 9.72
CA LYS A 62 3.25 23.68 10.37
C LYS A 62 3.74 22.80 11.53
N ALA A 63 3.62 21.48 11.37
CA ALA A 63 4.07 20.52 12.37
C ALA A 63 5.59 20.66 12.59
N LYS A 64 6.02 20.55 13.84
CA LYS A 64 7.43 20.54 14.23
C LYS A 64 7.84 19.12 14.59
N ALA A 65 9.11 18.81 14.40
CA ALA A 65 9.67 17.56 14.91
C ALA A 65 9.83 17.69 16.42
N ASP A 66 9.30 16.72 17.15
CA ASP A 66 9.52 16.60 18.59
C ASP A 66 10.70 15.65 18.85
N ASP A 67 11.62 16.01 19.75
CA ASP A 67 12.73 15.15 20.21
C ASP A 67 12.26 14.28 21.39
N ILE A 68 11.21 13.50 21.17
CA ILE A 68 10.69 12.56 22.18
C ILE A 68 11.59 11.33 22.17
N ARG A 69 12.26 11.09 23.30
CA ARG A 69 13.13 9.94 23.50
C ARG A 69 12.44 8.86 24.32
N ILE A 70 12.88 7.62 24.14
CA ILE A 70 12.39 6.47 24.91
C ILE A 70 12.61 6.74 26.41
N GLY A 71 11.54 6.70 27.20
CA GLY A 71 11.57 6.99 28.64
C GLY A 71 11.29 8.45 29.03
N ALA A 72 11.02 9.33 28.06
CA ALA A 72 10.49 10.67 28.36
C ALA A 72 9.15 10.56 29.11
N LYS A 73 9.00 11.35 30.18
CA LYS A 73 7.76 11.42 30.95
C LYS A 73 6.72 12.18 30.13
N VAL A 74 5.53 11.57 30.00
CA VAL A 74 4.35 12.14 29.34
C VAL A 74 3.69 13.18 30.25
#